data_AF-B3M5W0-F1
#
_entry.id   AF-B3M5W0-F1
#
_cell.length_a   1.000
_cell.length_b   1.000
_cell.length_c   1.000
_cell.angle_alpha   90.00
_cell.angle_beta   90.00
_cell.angle_gamma   90.00
#
_symmetry.space_group_name_H-M   'P 1'
#
loop_
_entity.id
_entity.type
_entity.pdbx_description
1 polymer ?
#
loop_
_entity_poly.entity_id
_entity_poly.type
_entity_poly.pdbx_seq_one_letter_code
_entity_poly.pdbx_strand_id
1 'polypeptide(L)'
;MSRHRFNNVQIKALPGDLMAQTEPEAGGEPSGSKKLPLWPSERIAPGGAGAFHTAKVEYSKETADLIRLLVKESKMSMMVRKQIDESLRNGTPLPLPEPPRPNTNNDPDKETLAILERARNAKRKNLRQIEASGAYNHSYYRPPTDNKMHGEKAKSKLQFTMAGTHLPDPAVKPRRRPREEKDVTEEDLINELLDQINERANWLTEMESMGQGKKYRAEISDQISERLRRIQALESKIKMKADGGFRFVD
;
A
#
# COMPACT_ATOMS: atom_id res chain seq x y z
N MET A 1 19.08 -9.51 11.92
CA MET A 1 20.11 -8.66 12.54
C MET A 1 20.75 -7.81 11.46
N SER A 2 20.37 -6.54 11.33
CA SER A 2 20.99 -5.61 10.37
C SER A 2 21.31 -4.31 11.10
N ARG A 3 22.60 -4.05 11.32
CA ARG A 3 23.10 -2.87 12.05
C ARG A 3 23.41 -1.80 11.02
N HIS A 4 22.58 -0.77 10.94
CA HIS A 4 22.90 0.44 10.18
C HIS A 4 23.92 1.26 10.95
N ARG A 5 25.10 1.45 10.34
CA ARG A 5 26.16 2.34 10.82
C ARG A 5 25.84 3.75 10.33
N PHE A 6 25.64 4.69 11.24
CA PHE A 6 25.64 6.11 10.89
C PHE A 6 27.05 6.67 11.00
N ASN A 7 27.47 7.38 9.94
CA ASN A 7 28.72 8.10 9.84
C ASN A 7 28.65 9.38 10.69
N ASN A 8 29.56 9.55 11.65
CA ASN A 8 29.79 10.82 12.33
C ASN A 8 30.73 11.68 11.47
N VAL A 9 30.25 12.81 10.99
CA VAL A 9 31.10 13.88 10.43
C VAL A 9 31.47 14.80 11.58
N GLN A 10 32.74 14.79 11.98
CA GLN A 10 33.30 15.75 12.92
C GLN A 10 33.48 17.10 12.23
N ILE A 11 32.75 18.12 12.66
CA ILE A 11 33.01 19.50 12.27
C ILE A 11 34.00 20.08 13.28
N LYS A 12 35.23 20.34 12.82
CA LYS A 12 36.26 21.06 13.57
C LYS A 12 35.87 22.53 13.70
N ALA A 13 35.85 23.04 14.93
CA ALA A 13 35.71 24.47 15.19
C ALA A 13 37.00 25.22 14.81
N LEU A 14 36.86 26.34 14.08
CA LEU A 14 37.92 27.32 13.86
C LEU A 14 37.89 28.36 14.99
N PRO A 15 39.05 28.87 15.45
CA PRO A 15 39.11 29.93 16.44
C PRO A 15 38.92 31.29 15.76
N GLY A 16 37.94 32.07 16.23
CA GLY A 16 37.77 33.47 15.87
C GLY A 16 38.58 34.33 16.82
N ASP A 17 39.70 34.85 16.32
CA ASP A 17 40.47 35.94 16.93
C ASP A 17 40.61 37.04 15.88
N LEU A 18 39.98 38.19 16.10
CA LEU A 18 40.36 39.50 15.55
C LEU A 18 39.43 40.60 16.07
N MET A 19 39.99 41.41 16.98
CA MET A 19 39.87 42.87 17.16
C MET A 19 38.50 43.57 16.99
N ALA A 20 38.13 44.37 18.00
CA ALA A 20 38.39 45.82 17.94
C ALA A 20 38.09 46.49 19.29
N GLN A 21 39.03 47.33 19.72
CA GLN A 21 38.96 48.21 20.88
C GLN A 21 38.06 49.42 20.59
N THR A 22 37.32 49.88 21.59
CA THR A 22 36.94 51.30 21.72
C THR A 22 36.59 51.59 23.19
N GLU A 23 37.53 52.17 23.91
CA GLU A 23 37.29 53.15 24.98
C GLU A 23 36.99 54.51 24.27
N PRO A 24 36.29 55.51 24.86
CA PRO A 24 36.51 55.94 26.25
C PRO A 24 35.31 56.61 26.99
N GLU A 25 35.55 56.93 28.27
CA GLU A 25 35.30 58.22 28.97
C GLU A 25 34.66 58.06 30.35
N ALA A 26 35.42 58.56 31.34
CA ALA A 26 35.11 58.61 32.75
C ALA A 26 34.22 59.82 33.09
N GLY A 27 33.36 59.68 34.11
CA GLY A 27 32.78 60.83 34.79
C GLY A 27 31.64 60.51 35.75
N GLY A 28 31.89 60.64 37.05
CA GLY A 28 30.90 61.13 38.03
C GLY A 28 30.27 60.11 38.98
N GLU A 29 30.92 59.87 40.12
CA GLU A 29 30.25 59.61 41.40
C GLU A 29 29.97 60.97 42.08
N PRO A 30 28.90 61.17 42.91
CA PRO A 30 28.71 60.33 44.09
C PRO A 30 27.27 60.14 44.65
N SER A 31 27.23 59.26 45.66
CA SER A 31 26.35 59.25 46.83
C SER A 31 25.08 58.39 46.78
N GLY A 32 25.05 57.42 47.70
CA GLY A 32 23.89 56.59 48.00
C GLY A 32 24.21 55.10 48.10
N SER A 33 25.16 54.71 48.94
CA SER A 33 25.52 53.31 49.18
C SER A 33 24.40 52.55 49.94
N LYS A 34 23.31 52.27 49.24
CA LYS A 34 22.44 51.14 49.58
C LYS A 34 23.21 49.89 49.19
N LYS A 35 23.89 49.26 50.15
CA LYS A 35 24.48 47.92 49.97
C LYS A 35 23.37 46.98 49.51
N LEU A 36 23.30 46.72 48.21
CA LEU A 36 22.47 45.65 47.68
C LEU A 36 23.01 44.34 48.27
N PRO A 37 22.13 43.39 48.65
CA PRO A 37 22.59 42.10 49.15
C PRO A 37 23.53 41.46 48.12
N LEU A 38 24.69 41.02 48.59
CA LEU A 38 25.68 40.31 47.78
C LEU A 38 24.99 39.10 47.14
N TRP A 39 24.79 39.18 45.84
CA TRP A 39 24.16 38.11 45.07
C TRP A 39 25.05 36.85 45.16
N PRO A 40 24.50 35.63 45.32
CA PRO A 40 25.29 34.46 45.73
C PRO A 40 26.32 33.95 44.71
N SER A 41 26.45 34.57 43.54
CA SER A 41 27.39 34.17 42.50
C SER A 41 27.83 35.34 41.63
N GLU A 42 29.15 35.54 41.47
CA GLU A 42 29.73 36.49 40.50
C GLU A 42 29.40 36.13 39.04
N ARG A 43 29.15 34.84 38.77
CA ARG A 43 28.96 34.32 37.41
C ARG A 43 27.58 34.60 36.81
N ILE A 44 26.61 35.05 37.62
CA ILE A 44 25.22 35.26 37.21
C ILE A 44 24.81 36.66 37.65
N ALA A 45 24.55 37.56 36.70
CA ALA A 45 24.19 38.94 36.98
C ALA A 45 22.83 39.05 37.71
N PRO A 46 22.69 39.99 38.66
CA PRO A 46 21.43 40.23 39.36
C PRO A 46 20.44 40.91 38.40
N GLY A 47 19.54 40.12 37.84
CA GLY A 47 18.59 40.58 36.82
C GLY A 47 17.96 39.45 36.01
N GLY A 48 17.98 38.22 36.53
CA GLY A 48 17.28 37.09 35.91
C GLY A 48 18.00 36.46 34.73
N ALA A 49 19.33 36.37 34.68
CA ALA A 49 20.00 35.53 33.68
C ALA A 49 20.03 34.04 34.11
N GLY A 50 18.86 33.49 34.49
CA GLY A 50 18.71 32.06 34.79
C GLY A 50 18.48 31.22 33.53
N ALA A 51 18.51 29.89 33.66
CA ALA A 51 18.31 28.88 32.60
C ALA A 51 17.04 29.01 31.72
N PHE A 52 16.23 30.05 31.93
CA PHE A 52 14.97 30.34 31.26
C PHE A 52 14.96 31.69 30.52
N HIS A 53 16.07 32.45 30.53
CA HIS A 53 16.16 33.73 29.82
C HIS A 53 17.09 33.57 28.61
N THR A 54 16.52 33.67 27.42
CA THR A 54 17.28 33.66 26.16
C THR A 54 17.97 34.99 25.95
N ALA A 55 19.20 34.98 25.42
CA ALA A 55 19.91 36.19 25.03
C ALA A 55 19.02 37.03 24.09
N LYS A 56 18.91 38.32 24.37
CA LYS A 56 18.18 39.23 23.49
C LYS A 56 19.02 39.50 22.24
N VAL A 57 18.42 39.33 21.07
CA VAL A 57 19.00 39.61 19.77
C VAL A 57 18.42 40.94 19.29
N GLU A 58 19.28 41.92 19.07
CA GLU A 58 18.89 43.20 18.49
C GLU A 58 18.91 43.09 16.96
N TYR A 59 17.72 43.18 16.35
CA TYR A 59 17.60 43.21 14.89
C TYR A 59 17.82 44.64 14.39
N SER A 60 18.74 44.82 13.44
CA SER A 60 18.83 46.09 12.70
C SER A 60 17.50 46.39 12.00
N LYS A 61 17.16 47.66 11.85
CA LYS A 61 15.91 48.11 11.22
C LYS A 61 15.75 47.56 9.80
N GLU A 62 16.84 47.57 9.04
CA GLU A 62 16.90 47.01 7.69
C GLU A 62 16.62 45.50 7.68
N THR A 63 17.20 44.77 8.65
CA THR A 63 16.99 43.32 8.80
C THR A 63 15.55 43.00 9.22
N ALA A 64 14.98 43.79 10.13
CA ALA A 64 13.59 43.61 10.56
C ALA A 64 12.60 43.85 9.41
N ASP A 65 12.84 44.86 8.56
CA ASP A 65 12.00 45.15 7.41
C ASP A 65 12.12 44.09 6.31
N LEU A 66 13.33 43.58 6.07
CA LEU A 66 13.55 42.43 5.19
C LEU A 66 12.80 41.19 5.67
N ILE A 67 12.88 40.86 6.97
CA ILE A 67 12.16 39.72 7.55
C ILE A 67 10.65 39.89 7.38
N ARG A 68 10.10 41.09 7.62
CA ARG A 68 8.68 41.37 7.40
C ARG A 68 8.27 41.19 5.94
N LEU A 69 9.11 41.59 4.99
CA LEU A 69 8.86 41.39 3.56
C LEU A 69 8.83 39.89 3.22
N LEU A 70 9.82 39.13 3.70
CA LEU A 70 9.86 37.67 3.52
C LEU A 70 8.65 36.97 4.17
N VAL A 71 8.20 37.42 5.33
CA VAL A 71 6.99 36.90 6.01
C VAL A 71 5.73 37.21 5.20
N LYS A 72 5.65 38.37 4.54
CA LYS A 72 4.52 38.74 3.67
C LYS A 72 4.49 37.89 2.41
N GLU A 73 5.64 37.68 1.78
CA GLU A 73 5.76 36.91 0.53
C GLU A 73 5.63 35.39 0.76
N SER A 74 6.03 34.89 1.93
CA SER A 74 5.87 33.47 2.27
C SER A 74 4.43 33.14 2.66
N LYS A 75 3.93 31.98 2.19
CA LYS A 75 2.60 31.45 2.53
C LYS A 75 2.57 30.82 3.93
N MET A 76 3.08 31.51 4.96
CA MET A 76 3.09 31.02 6.34
C MET A 76 1.73 31.20 7.04
N SER A 77 1.46 30.34 8.04
CA SER A 77 0.29 30.43 8.92
C SER A 77 0.32 31.71 9.75
N MET A 78 -0.86 32.29 10.04
CA MET A 78 -1.00 33.53 10.83
C MET A 78 -0.38 33.43 12.23
N MET A 79 -0.37 32.24 12.83
CA MET A 79 0.26 32.00 14.13
C MET A 79 1.78 32.18 14.06
N VAL A 80 2.41 31.68 12.99
CA VAL A 80 3.86 31.82 12.75
C VAL A 80 4.22 33.28 12.46
N ARG A 81 3.38 34.00 11.70
CA ARG A 81 3.58 35.44 11.43
C ARG A 81 3.60 36.25 12.73
N LYS A 82 2.63 36.01 13.61
CA LYS A 82 2.56 36.66 14.94
C LYS A 82 3.78 36.34 15.80
N GLN A 83 4.20 35.08 15.84
CA GLN A 83 5.38 34.67 16.60
C GLN A 83 6.66 35.35 16.09
N ILE A 84 6.82 35.49 14.78
CA ILE A 84 7.96 36.21 14.19
C ILE A 84 7.88 37.70 14.54
N ASP A 85 6.70 38.34 14.40
CA ASP A 85 6.53 39.76 14.75
C ASP A 85 6.80 40.03 16.25
N GLU A 86 6.38 39.12 17.13
CA GLU A 86 6.69 39.17 18.57
C GLU A 86 8.19 39.03 18.81
N SER A 87 8.87 38.13 18.09
CA SER A 87 10.32 37.97 18.21
C SER A 87 11.09 39.22 17.79
N LEU A 88 10.64 39.89 16.72
CA LEU A 88 11.22 41.15 16.24
C LEU A 88 10.98 42.31 17.21
N ARG A 89 9.87 42.30 17.98
CA ARG A 89 9.54 43.35 18.97
C ARG A 89 10.25 43.16 20.30
N ASN A 90 10.31 41.92 20.79
CA ASN A 90 10.85 41.60 22.10
C ASN A 90 12.36 41.32 22.06
N GLY A 91 12.95 41.25 20.86
CA GLY A 91 14.35 40.93 20.65
C GLY A 91 14.67 39.48 21.03
N THR A 92 13.75 38.54 20.80
CA THR A 92 14.05 37.10 20.99
C THR A 92 14.56 36.52 19.67
N PRO A 93 15.41 35.48 19.69
CA PRO A 93 15.82 34.81 18.46
C PRO A 93 14.62 34.24 17.69
N LEU A 94 14.74 34.14 16.36
CA LEU A 94 13.71 33.56 15.50
C LEU A 94 13.45 32.08 15.88
N PRO A 95 12.18 31.61 15.80
CA PRO A 95 11.86 30.22 16.11
C PRO A 95 12.55 29.28 15.12
N LEU A 96 13.12 28.19 15.65
CA LEU A 96 13.68 27.13 14.81
C LEU A 96 12.56 26.42 14.04
N PRO A 97 12.79 26.02 12.78
CA PRO A 97 11.82 25.23 12.03
C PRO A 97 11.55 23.92 12.77
N GLU A 98 10.29 23.68 13.13
CA GLU A 98 9.88 22.40 13.71
C GLU A 98 10.15 21.28 12.69
N PRO A 99 10.74 20.15 13.10
CA PRO A 99 10.85 19.01 12.22
C PRO A 99 9.44 18.60 11.76
N PRO A 100 9.27 18.12 10.52
CA PRO A 100 7.98 17.66 10.05
C PRO A 100 7.44 16.62 11.04
N ARG A 101 6.24 16.85 11.57
CA ARG A 101 5.60 15.90 12.49
C ARG A 101 5.50 14.54 11.79
N PRO A 102 6.10 13.47 12.33
CA PRO A 102 5.92 12.15 11.76
C PRO A 102 4.42 11.83 11.74
N ASN A 103 3.91 11.33 10.61
CA ASN A 103 2.49 11.02 10.45
C ASN A 103 2.12 9.74 11.21
N THR A 104 2.11 9.81 12.54
CA THR A 104 1.86 8.64 13.41
C THR A 104 0.40 8.18 13.43
N ASN A 105 -0.51 8.85 12.71
CA ASN A 105 -1.94 8.50 12.69
C ASN A 105 -2.26 7.44 11.64
N ASN A 106 -1.40 7.25 10.63
CA ASN A 106 -1.57 6.24 9.60
C ASN A 106 -0.45 5.19 9.61
N ASP A 107 0.35 5.13 10.69
CA ASP A 107 1.37 4.10 10.81
C ASP A 107 0.69 2.75 11.15
N PRO A 108 0.68 1.78 10.22
CA PRO A 108 0.10 0.45 10.47
C PRO A 108 0.82 -0.24 11.65
N ASP A 109 2.08 0.14 11.87
CA ASP A 109 2.91 -0.34 12.97
C ASP A 109 2.37 0.11 14.33
N LYS A 110 1.70 1.27 14.43
CA LYS A 110 1.17 1.76 15.71
C LYS A 110 -0.07 0.99 16.15
N GLU A 111 -0.98 0.69 15.23
CA GLU A 111 -2.15 -0.14 15.52
C GLU A 111 -1.75 -1.57 15.86
N THR A 112 -0.81 -2.14 15.10
CA THR A 112 -0.28 -3.47 15.38
C THR A 112 0.46 -3.53 16.71
N LEU A 113 1.26 -2.52 17.07
CA LEU A 113 1.87 -2.41 18.39
C LEU A 113 0.83 -2.30 19.51
N ALA A 114 -0.23 -1.52 19.34
CA ALA A 114 -1.30 -1.42 20.33
C ALA A 114 -2.06 -2.75 20.53
N ILE A 115 -2.27 -3.51 19.45
CA ILE A 115 -2.83 -4.86 19.51
C ILE A 115 -1.88 -5.81 20.25
N LEU A 116 -0.58 -5.74 19.96
CA LEU A 116 0.45 -6.55 20.62
C LEU A 116 0.60 -6.19 22.11
N GLU A 117 0.53 -4.91 22.47
CA GLU A 117 0.53 -4.46 23.86
C GLU A 117 -0.70 -4.96 24.63
N ARG A 118 -1.89 -4.88 23.99
CA ARG A 118 -3.12 -5.46 24.56
C ARG A 118 -3.00 -6.97 24.73
N ALA A 119 -2.45 -7.67 23.75
CA ALA A 119 -2.23 -9.12 23.82
C ALA A 119 -1.19 -9.50 24.89
N ARG A 120 -0.09 -8.74 24.99
CA ARG A 120 0.94 -8.91 26.01
C ARG A 120 0.40 -8.69 27.42
N ASN A 121 -0.53 -7.74 27.58
CA ASN A 121 -1.18 -7.45 28.85
C ASN A 121 -2.44 -8.30 29.09
N ALA A 122 -2.84 -9.15 28.14
CA ALA A 122 -3.98 -10.05 28.28
C ALA A 122 -3.60 -11.23 29.18
N LYS A 123 -3.67 -11.02 30.50
CA LYS A 123 -3.66 -12.11 31.47
C LYS A 123 -5.00 -12.85 31.41
N ARG A 124 -5.00 -14.17 31.60
CA ARG A 124 -6.23 -14.96 31.75
C ARG A 124 -6.98 -14.43 32.99
N LYS A 125 -8.22 -13.99 32.80
CA LYS A 125 -9.10 -13.57 33.90
C LYS A 125 -9.67 -14.80 34.59
N ASN A 126 -9.84 -14.74 35.90
CA ASN A 126 -10.55 -15.78 36.65
C ASN A 126 -12.06 -15.72 36.37
N LEU A 127 -12.79 -16.82 36.57
CA LEU A 127 -14.24 -16.90 36.34
C LEU A 127 -15.00 -15.74 36.99
N ARG A 128 -14.73 -15.47 38.28
CA ARG A 128 -15.33 -14.36 39.04
C ARG A 128 -15.09 -12.99 38.39
N GLN A 129 -13.92 -12.77 37.78
CA GLN A 129 -13.62 -11.52 37.08
C GLN A 129 -14.36 -11.42 35.74
N ILE A 130 -14.57 -12.55 35.06
CA ILE A 130 -15.35 -12.62 33.80
C ILE A 130 -16.82 -12.31 34.09
N GLU A 131 -17.39 -12.97 35.11
CA GLU A 131 -18.76 -12.73 35.58
C GLU A 131 -18.95 -11.28 36.04
N ALA A 132 -18.05 -10.76 36.89
CA ALA A 132 -18.11 -9.38 37.35
C ALA A 132 -17.95 -8.35 36.22
N SER A 133 -17.22 -8.69 35.15
CA SER A 133 -17.12 -7.83 33.97
C SER A 133 -18.39 -7.81 33.11
N GLY A 134 -19.36 -8.67 33.40
CA GLY A 134 -20.61 -8.76 32.65
C GLY A 134 -20.45 -9.33 31.25
N ALA A 135 -19.34 -10.04 30.96
CA ALA A 135 -19.05 -10.55 29.62
C ALA A 135 -20.09 -11.55 29.08
N TYR A 136 -20.79 -12.24 29.98
CA TYR A 136 -21.87 -13.17 29.62
C TYR A 136 -23.22 -12.47 29.40
N ASN A 137 -23.35 -11.20 29.79
CA ASN A 137 -24.58 -10.46 29.58
C ASN A 137 -24.67 -10.08 28.10
N HIS A 138 -25.73 -10.54 27.42
CA HIS A 138 -25.98 -10.13 26.04
C HIS A 138 -26.37 -8.65 26.01
N SER A 139 -25.64 -7.82 25.26
CA SER A 139 -26.05 -6.43 25.08
C SER A 139 -27.31 -6.37 24.24
N TYR A 140 -28.19 -5.40 24.54
CA TYR A 140 -29.35 -5.14 23.69
C TYR A 140 -28.89 -4.86 22.26
N TYR A 141 -29.60 -5.42 21.28
CA TYR A 141 -29.29 -5.19 19.87
C TYR A 141 -29.41 -3.70 19.56
N ARG A 142 -28.30 -3.08 19.15
CA ARG A 142 -28.29 -1.70 18.66
C ARG A 142 -28.17 -1.75 17.14
N PRO A 143 -29.19 -1.29 16.39
CA PRO A 143 -29.05 -1.18 14.95
C PRO A 143 -27.88 -0.23 14.62
N PRO A 144 -27.18 -0.45 13.49
CA PRO A 144 -26.17 0.48 13.03
C PRO A 144 -26.79 1.89 12.88
N THR A 145 -26.01 2.93 13.18
CA THR A 145 -26.45 4.33 13.04
C THR A 145 -26.79 4.69 11.60
N ASP A 146 -26.22 3.95 10.66
CA ASP A 146 -26.37 4.19 9.23
C ASP A 146 -27.58 3.42 8.70
N ASN A 147 -28.59 4.15 8.20
CA ASN A 147 -29.76 3.56 7.51
C ASN A 147 -29.43 3.18 6.06
N LYS A 148 -28.22 2.67 5.81
CA LYS A 148 -27.80 2.28 4.47
C LYS A 148 -28.32 0.87 4.19
N MET A 149 -29.03 0.72 3.07
CA MET A 149 -29.44 -0.60 2.59
C MET A 149 -28.26 -1.55 2.48
N HIS A 150 -28.44 -2.77 2.98
CA HIS A 150 -27.40 -3.80 2.93
C HIS A 150 -27.07 -4.14 1.48
N GLY A 151 -25.80 -3.97 1.10
CA GLY A 151 -25.31 -4.30 -0.23
C GLY A 151 -25.33 -5.81 -0.49
N GLU A 152 -25.18 -6.18 -1.77
CA GLU A 152 -25.25 -7.58 -2.23
C GLU A 152 -24.28 -8.51 -1.49
N LYS A 153 -23.08 -8.01 -1.14
CA LYS A 153 -22.10 -8.75 -0.34
C LYS A 153 -22.61 -9.12 1.05
N ALA A 154 -23.35 -8.22 1.71
CA ALA A 154 -23.90 -8.46 3.03
C ALA A 154 -25.06 -9.46 2.98
N LYS A 155 -25.91 -9.36 1.95
CA LYS A 155 -26.98 -10.35 1.68
C LYS A 155 -26.40 -11.73 1.42
N SER A 156 -25.38 -11.81 0.55
CA SER A 156 -24.69 -13.05 0.24
C SER A 156 -24.07 -13.66 1.50
N LYS A 157 -23.31 -12.87 2.28
CA LYS A 157 -22.74 -13.33 3.56
C LYS A 157 -23.82 -13.89 4.51
N LEU A 158 -24.96 -13.21 4.64
CA LEU A 158 -26.08 -13.68 5.44
C LEU A 158 -26.64 -15.01 4.92
N GLN A 159 -26.86 -15.13 3.60
CA GLN A 159 -27.34 -16.37 2.98
C GLN A 159 -26.39 -17.56 3.27
N PHE A 160 -25.08 -17.39 3.09
CA PHE A 160 -24.09 -18.42 3.39
C PHE A 160 -24.11 -18.79 4.88
N THR A 161 -24.16 -17.79 5.77
CA THR A 161 -24.22 -18.01 7.23
C THR A 161 -25.47 -18.81 7.63
N MET A 162 -26.64 -18.46 7.08
CA MET A 162 -27.90 -19.16 7.34
C MET A 162 -27.90 -20.58 6.77
N ALA A 163 -27.23 -20.80 5.65
CA ALA A 163 -27.02 -22.12 5.08
C ALA A 163 -25.94 -22.94 5.81
N GLY A 164 -25.28 -22.41 6.83
CA GLY A 164 -24.18 -23.07 7.54
C GLY A 164 -22.91 -23.24 6.68
N THR A 165 -22.78 -22.47 5.61
CA THR A 165 -21.64 -22.52 4.67
C THR A 165 -20.84 -21.22 4.75
N HIS A 166 -19.56 -21.26 4.39
CA HIS A 166 -18.72 -20.06 4.38
C HIS A 166 -18.77 -19.37 3.00
N LEU A 167 -18.94 -18.05 2.98
CA LEU A 167 -18.83 -17.26 1.76
C LEU A 167 -17.41 -17.45 1.17
N PRO A 168 -17.24 -18.04 -0.03
CA PRO A 168 -15.91 -18.24 -0.60
C PRO A 168 -15.18 -16.91 -0.71
N ASP A 169 -13.90 -16.90 -0.33
CA ASP A 169 -13.06 -15.72 -0.39
C ASP A 169 -12.94 -15.27 -1.86
N PRO A 170 -13.33 -14.03 -2.21
CA PRO A 170 -13.23 -13.53 -3.59
C PRO A 170 -11.79 -13.53 -4.13
N ALA A 171 -10.77 -13.58 -3.27
CA ALA A 171 -9.37 -13.71 -3.70
C ALA A 171 -9.04 -15.13 -4.20
N VAL A 172 -9.79 -16.15 -3.78
CA VAL A 172 -9.60 -17.54 -4.20
C VAL A 172 -10.31 -17.73 -5.55
N LYS A 173 -9.52 -17.76 -6.63
CA LYS A 173 -10.04 -18.06 -7.96
C LYS A 173 -10.71 -19.44 -7.93
N PRO A 174 -11.97 -19.56 -8.39
CA PRO A 174 -12.61 -20.86 -8.46
C PRO A 174 -11.77 -21.77 -9.34
N ARG A 175 -11.47 -22.97 -8.83
CA ARG A 175 -10.72 -23.98 -9.57
C ARG A 175 -11.48 -24.26 -10.86
N ARG A 176 -10.86 -24.00 -12.02
CA ARG A 176 -11.47 -24.29 -13.33
C ARG A 176 -11.90 -25.76 -13.30
N ARG A 177 -13.19 -26.01 -13.53
CA ARG A 177 -13.65 -27.39 -13.74
C ARG A 177 -12.82 -27.95 -14.91
N PRO A 178 -12.25 -29.15 -14.77
CA PRO A 178 -11.59 -29.79 -15.91
C PRO A 178 -12.60 -29.83 -17.06
N ARG A 179 -12.16 -29.45 -18.25
CA ARG A 179 -12.98 -29.58 -19.45
C ARG A 179 -13.25 -31.06 -19.60
N GLU A 180 -14.52 -31.45 -19.58
CA GLU A 180 -14.92 -32.80 -19.99
C GLU A 180 -14.56 -32.90 -21.47
N GLU A 181 -13.38 -33.46 -21.76
CA GLU A 181 -13.04 -33.89 -23.10
C GLU A 181 -14.01 -35.03 -23.41
N LYS A 182 -14.83 -34.85 -24.46
CA LYS A 182 -15.64 -35.95 -24.94
C LYS A 182 -14.65 -37.01 -25.43
N ASP A 183 -14.72 -38.21 -24.88
CA ASP A 183 -13.88 -39.35 -25.24
C ASP A 183 -14.25 -39.85 -26.65
N VAL A 184 -13.97 -39.06 -27.69
CA VAL A 184 -14.09 -39.49 -29.08
C VAL A 184 -12.83 -40.27 -29.41
N THR A 185 -12.97 -41.57 -29.66
CA THR A 185 -11.82 -42.41 -29.98
C THR A 185 -11.37 -42.20 -31.44
N GLU A 186 -10.13 -42.56 -31.74
CA GLU A 186 -9.63 -42.48 -33.12
C GLU A 186 -10.35 -43.46 -34.06
N GLU A 187 -10.90 -44.55 -33.51
CA GLU A 187 -11.71 -45.52 -34.22
C GLU A 187 -13.08 -44.93 -34.60
N ASP A 188 -13.71 -44.16 -33.72
CA ASP A 188 -14.97 -43.47 -34.00
C ASP A 188 -14.82 -42.48 -35.17
N LEU A 189 -13.69 -41.76 -35.22
CA LEU A 189 -13.38 -40.84 -36.32
C LEU A 189 -13.17 -41.56 -37.66
N ILE A 190 -12.56 -42.76 -37.64
CA ILE A 190 -12.38 -43.58 -38.85
C ILE A 190 -13.75 -44.05 -39.36
N ASN A 191 -14.64 -44.50 -38.46
CA ASN A 191 -15.98 -44.92 -38.82
C ASN A 191 -16.79 -43.78 -39.46
N GLU A 192 -16.74 -42.58 -38.88
CA GLU A 192 -17.40 -41.40 -39.46
C GLU A 192 -16.86 -41.07 -40.87
N LEU A 193 -15.54 -41.17 -41.08
CA LEU A 193 -14.95 -40.93 -42.40
C LEU A 193 -15.36 -41.99 -43.44
N LEU A 194 -15.53 -43.24 -43.03
CA LEU A 194 -16.05 -44.30 -43.90
C LEU A 194 -17.51 -44.04 -44.29
N ASP A 195 -18.34 -43.62 -43.34
CA ASP A 195 -19.73 -43.23 -43.61
C ASP A 195 -19.80 -42.07 -44.61
N GLN A 196 -18.96 -41.05 -44.43
CA GLN A 196 -18.88 -39.94 -45.39
C GLN A 196 -18.42 -40.40 -46.78
N ILE A 197 -17.50 -41.36 -46.89
CA ILE A 197 -17.09 -41.93 -48.19
C ILE A 197 -18.27 -42.64 -48.86
N ASN A 198 -19.01 -43.46 -48.10
CA ASN A 198 -20.19 -44.17 -48.59
C ASN A 198 -21.28 -43.20 -49.05
N GLU A 199 -21.55 -42.15 -48.27
CA GLU A 199 -22.50 -41.10 -48.64
C GLU A 199 -22.11 -40.43 -49.97
N ARG A 200 -20.82 -40.11 -50.15
CA ARG A 200 -20.33 -39.47 -51.38
C ARG A 200 -20.37 -40.41 -52.58
N ALA A 201 -20.05 -41.68 -52.40
CA ALA A 201 -20.17 -42.69 -53.45
C ALA A 201 -21.64 -42.89 -53.88
N ASN A 202 -22.56 -42.98 -52.91
CA ASN A 202 -23.98 -43.10 -53.17
C ASN A 202 -24.52 -41.87 -53.90
N TRP A 203 -24.14 -40.67 -53.45
CA TRP A 203 -24.53 -39.42 -54.10
C TRP A 203 -24.02 -39.33 -55.54
N LEU A 204 -22.77 -39.75 -55.81
CA LEU A 204 -22.25 -39.78 -57.18
C LEU A 204 -23.05 -40.74 -58.07
N THR A 205 -23.44 -41.88 -57.53
CA THR A 205 -24.27 -42.89 -58.22
C THR A 205 -25.64 -42.30 -58.57
N GLU A 206 -26.24 -41.53 -57.66
CA GLU A 206 -27.48 -40.80 -57.88
C GLU A 206 -27.31 -39.73 -58.97
N MET A 207 -26.24 -38.94 -58.94
CA MET A 207 -25.95 -37.94 -59.98
C MET A 207 -25.66 -38.56 -61.35
N GLU A 208 -25.02 -39.73 -61.39
CA GLU A 208 -24.82 -40.51 -62.61
C GLU A 208 -26.14 -41.01 -63.19
N SER A 209 -27.07 -41.47 -62.34
CA SER A 209 -28.43 -41.86 -62.76
C SER A 209 -29.20 -40.69 -63.39
N MET A 210 -28.97 -39.46 -62.93
CA MET A 210 -29.54 -38.23 -63.49
C MET A 210 -28.73 -37.66 -64.68
N GLY A 211 -27.68 -38.34 -65.13
CA GLY A 211 -26.84 -37.93 -66.27
C GLY A 211 -25.88 -36.78 -65.98
N GLN A 212 -25.75 -36.33 -64.72
CA GLN A 212 -24.84 -35.24 -64.32
C GLN A 212 -23.46 -35.73 -63.83
N GLY A 213 -23.20 -37.04 -63.89
CA GLY A 213 -21.96 -37.64 -63.38
C GLY A 213 -20.66 -36.99 -63.89
N LYS A 214 -20.61 -36.60 -65.17
CA LYS A 214 -19.42 -35.96 -65.77
C LYS A 214 -19.00 -34.67 -65.06
N LYS A 215 -19.94 -33.95 -64.46
CA LYS A 215 -19.66 -32.68 -63.76
C LYS A 215 -19.03 -32.91 -62.39
N TYR A 216 -19.49 -33.92 -61.67
CA TYR A 216 -19.14 -34.12 -60.26
C TYR A 216 -18.15 -35.26 -60.00
N ARG A 217 -17.86 -36.11 -60.99
CA ARG A 217 -16.98 -37.26 -60.83
C ARG A 217 -15.59 -36.89 -60.30
N ALA A 218 -14.99 -35.83 -60.84
CA ALA A 218 -13.67 -35.36 -60.41
C ALA A 218 -13.69 -34.82 -58.98
N GLU A 219 -14.67 -33.97 -58.66
CA GLU A 219 -14.81 -33.38 -57.32
C GLU A 219 -15.07 -34.44 -56.25
N ILE A 220 -15.96 -35.40 -56.53
CA ILE A 220 -16.25 -36.48 -55.58
C ILE A 220 -15.05 -37.42 -55.45
N SER A 221 -14.32 -37.72 -56.53
CA SER A 221 -13.09 -38.51 -56.43
C SER A 221 -12.04 -37.84 -55.55
N ASP A 222 -11.92 -36.51 -55.64
CA ASP A 222 -11.01 -35.74 -54.81
C ASP A 222 -11.44 -35.79 -53.33
N GLN A 223 -12.72 -35.60 -53.05
CA GLN A 223 -13.31 -35.67 -51.70
C GLN A 223 -13.16 -37.06 -51.06
N ILE A 224 -13.31 -38.13 -51.84
CA ILE A 224 -13.07 -39.51 -51.37
C ILE A 224 -11.58 -39.71 -51.10
N SER A 225 -10.71 -39.27 -52.01
CA SER A 225 -9.25 -39.39 -51.84
C SER A 225 -8.75 -38.65 -50.59
N GLU A 226 -9.33 -37.48 -50.28
CA GLU A 226 -9.02 -36.69 -49.09
C GLU A 226 -9.37 -37.45 -47.81
N ARG A 227 -10.55 -38.07 -47.75
CA ARG A 227 -11.02 -38.85 -46.60
C ARG A 227 -10.20 -40.13 -46.42
N LEU A 228 -9.86 -40.81 -47.50
CA LEU A 228 -8.95 -41.96 -47.46
C LEU A 228 -7.56 -41.60 -46.92
N ARG A 229 -6.99 -40.46 -47.32
CA ARG A 229 -5.72 -39.95 -46.76
C ARG A 229 -5.84 -39.67 -45.25
N ARG A 230 -6.97 -39.12 -44.80
CA ARG A 230 -7.23 -38.89 -43.37
C ARG A 230 -7.33 -40.20 -42.58
N ILE A 231 -8.02 -41.21 -43.12
CA ILE A 231 -8.10 -42.54 -42.51
C ILE A 231 -6.69 -43.14 -42.38
N GLN A 232 -5.89 -43.12 -43.43
CA GLN A 232 -4.50 -43.63 -43.40
C GLN A 232 -3.63 -42.92 -42.35
N ALA A 233 -3.81 -41.61 -42.15
CA ALA A 233 -3.10 -40.86 -41.13
C ALA A 233 -3.52 -41.29 -39.70
N LEU A 234 -4.82 -41.50 -39.47
CA LEU A 234 -5.32 -42.00 -38.19
C LEU A 234 -4.86 -43.44 -37.92
N GLU A 235 -4.92 -44.33 -38.91
CA GLU A 235 -4.40 -45.70 -38.79
C GLU A 235 -2.91 -45.73 -38.47
N SER A 236 -2.13 -44.86 -39.12
CA SER A 236 -0.70 -44.71 -38.83
C SER A 236 -0.48 -44.23 -37.40
N LYS A 237 -1.29 -43.27 -36.93
CA LYS A 237 -1.24 -42.77 -35.55
C LYS A 237 -1.59 -43.86 -34.54
N ILE A 238 -2.61 -44.69 -34.81
CA ILE A 238 -2.99 -45.82 -33.96
C ILE A 238 -1.86 -46.84 -33.88
N LYS A 239 -1.26 -47.21 -35.03
CA LYS A 239 -0.10 -48.12 -35.09
C LYS A 239 1.08 -47.57 -34.28
N MET A 240 1.43 -46.29 -34.46
CA MET A 240 2.52 -45.65 -33.72
C MET A 240 2.26 -45.61 -32.20
N LYS A 241 1.01 -45.40 -31.78
CA LYS A 241 0.62 -45.49 -30.36
C LYS A 241 0.74 -46.91 -29.82
N ALA A 242 0.28 -47.90 -30.59
CA ALA A 242 0.35 -49.32 -30.22
C ALA A 242 1.81 -49.81 -30.08
N ASP A 243 2.71 -49.34 -30.95
CA ASP A 243 4.14 -49.65 -30.93
C ASP A 243 4.91 -48.87 -29.83
N GLY A 244 4.24 -48.08 -28.99
CA GLY A 244 4.85 -47.31 -27.90
C GLY A 244 5.68 -46.10 -28.35
N GLY A 245 5.58 -45.73 -29.63
CA GLY A 245 6.33 -44.63 -30.25
C GLY A 245 5.71 -43.27 -29.96
N PHE A 246 5.85 -42.76 -28.73
CA PHE A 246 5.65 -41.33 -28.46
C PHE A 246 6.78 -40.53 -29.14
N ARG A 247 6.53 -40.06 -30.36
CA ARG A 247 7.25 -38.92 -30.94
C ARG A 247 6.24 -37.90 -31.42
N PHE A 248 5.85 -37.00 -30.51
CA PHE A 248 5.51 -35.64 -30.89
C PHE A 248 6.21 -34.69 -29.92
N VAL A 249 7.13 -33.92 -30.48
CA VAL A 249 7.52 -32.61 -29.98
C VAL A 249 6.42 -31.68 -30.49
N ASP A 250 5.71 -31.03 -29.57
CA ASP A 250 4.84 -29.88 -29.87
C ASP A 250 5.69 -28.66 -30.26
#